data_AF-A0A349QUJ6-F1
#
_entry.id   AF-A0A349QUJ6-F1
#
_cell.length_a   1.000
_cell.length_b   1.000
_cell.length_c   1.000
_cell.angle_alpha   90.00
_cell.angle_beta   90.00
_cell.angle_gamma   90.00
#
_symmetry.space_group_name_H-M   'P 1'
#
loop_
_entity.id
_entity.type
_entity.pdbx_description
1 polymer ?
#
loop_
_entity_poly.entity_id
_entity_poly.type
_entity_poly.pdbx_seq_one_letter_code
_entity_poly.pdbx_strand_id
1 'polypeptide(L)'
;MKAKKIIYQIILITLMALWIPISLDKFINYDLFKSAMIQQPFSDQLGKYLAYILPALELAVGLLFILPKMRLLAFSLSSLLMAAFVAYVSLAVLKVWGKIPCGCGLVFHQLGWVSHLWLNIGFLLISLLGLALELYFHKNQTPKNKIAKNSANTAVSAGQTVATTKVTVELKTSPRLQRE
;
A
#
# COMPACT_ATOMS: atom_id res chain seq x y z
N MET A 1 16.33 -3.97 16.27
CA MET A 1 16.35 -3.46 14.87
C MET A 1 16.15 -4.57 13.83
N LYS A 2 16.95 -5.65 13.85
CA LYS A 2 16.87 -6.76 12.86
C LYS A 2 15.52 -7.49 12.85
N ALA A 3 15.00 -7.90 14.02
CA ALA A 3 13.72 -8.62 14.10
C ALA A 3 12.54 -7.84 13.50
N LYS A 4 12.41 -6.54 13.80
CA LYS A 4 11.36 -5.68 13.22
C LYS A 4 11.42 -5.62 11.69
N LYS A 5 12.63 -5.58 11.13
CA LYS A 5 12.85 -5.59 9.67
C LYS A 5 12.45 -6.93 9.06
N ILE A 6 12.77 -8.05 9.70
CA ILE A 6 12.39 -9.39 9.24
C ILE A 6 10.87 -9.55 9.26
N ILE A 7 10.22 -9.22 10.38
CA ILE A 7 8.75 -9.29 10.53
C ILE A 7 8.07 -8.46 9.43
N TYR A 8 8.55 -7.23 9.20
CA TYR A 8 8.00 -6.37 8.15
C TYR A 8 8.15 -6.97 6.75
N GLN A 9 9.28 -7.60 6.43
CA GLN A 9 9.47 -8.28 5.14
C GLN A 9 8.55 -9.50 4.98
N ILE A 10 8.37 -10.27 6.05
CA ILE A 10 7.43 -11.40 6.06
C ILE A 10 6.01 -10.90 5.77
N ILE A 11 5.57 -9.85 6.46
CA ILE A 11 4.24 -9.24 6.24
C ILE A 11 4.07 -8.81 4.77
N LEU A 12 5.06 -8.12 4.20
CA LEU A 12 5.02 -7.69 2.80
C LEU A 12 4.85 -8.88 1.85
N ILE A 13 5.69 -9.91 1.99
CA ILE A 13 5.67 -11.09 1.13
C ILE A 13 4.34 -11.84 1.30
N THR A 14 3.83 -11.97 2.53
CA THR A 14 2.55 -12.62 2.81
C THR A 14 1.39 -11.88 2.14
N LEU A 15 1.32 -10.55 2.21
CA LEU A 15 0.25 -9.79 1.55
C LEU A 15 0.40 -9.78 0.03
N MET A 16 1.62 -9.75 -0.50
CA MET A 16 1.85 -9.92 -1.94
C MET A 16 1.39 -11.30 -2.43
N ALA A 17 1.72 -12.36 -1.68
CA ALA A 17 1.32 -13.74 -1.97
C ALA A 17 -0.18 -13.97 -1.79
N LEU A 18 -0.88 -13.11 -1.05
CA LEU A 18 -2.33 -13.09 -1.00
C LEU A 18 -2.91 -12.43 -2.25
N TRP A 19 -2.56 -11.16 -2.51
CA TRP A 19 -3.24 -10.34 -3.51
C TRP A 19 -2.94 -10.75 -4.96
N ILE A 20 -1.67 -11.07 -5.27
CA ILE A 20 -1.27 -11.34 -6.66
C ILE A 20 -1.86 -12.66 -7.17
N PRO A 21 -1.69 -13.81 -6.51
CA PRO A 21 -2.21 -15.07 -7.04
C PRO A 21 -3.74 -15.11 -7.07
N ILE A 22 -4.42 -14.53 -6.07
CA ILE A 22 -5.90 -14.49 -6.03
C ILE A 22 -6.45 -13.64 -7.18
N SER A 23 -5.85 -12.48 -7.45
CA SER A 23 -6.30 -11.63 -8.56
C SER A 23 -6.03 -12.27 -9.91
N LEU A 24 -4.87 -12.90 -10.09
CA LEU A 24 -4.52 -13.62 -11.33
C LEU A 24 -5.47 -14.79 -11.59
N ASP A 25 -5.82 -15.57 -10.58
CA ASP A 25 -6.79 -16.67 -10.73
C ASP A 25 -8.15 -16.17 -11.21
N LYS A 26 -8.61 -15.01 -10.73
CA LYS A 26 -9.86 -14.38 -11.20
C LYS A 26 -9.78 -13.86 -12.63
N PHE A 27 -8.61 -13.41 -13.09
CA PHE A 27 -8.40 -13.03 -14.49
C PHE A 27 -8.36 -14.24 -15.42
N ILE A 28 -7.66 -15.31 -15.01
CA ILE A 28 -7.55 -16.55 -15.78
C ILE A 28 -8.92 -17.21 -15.90
N ASN A 29 -9.67 -17.28 -14.80
CA ASN A 29 -10.98 -17.93 -14.72
C ASN A 29 -12.13 -16.90 -14.68
N TYR A 30 -12.04 -15.87 -15.53
CA TYR A 30 -12.94 -14.72 -15.50
C TYR A 30 -14.42 -15.08 -15.65
N ASP A 31 -14.79 -15.97 -16.57
CA ASP A 31 -16.20 -16.32 -16.80
C ASP A 31 -16.83 -17.02 -15.59
N LEU A 32 -16.06 -17.87 -14.90
CA LEU A 32 -16.47 -18.52 -13.67
C LEU A 32 -16.61 -17.50 -12.54
N PHE A 33 -15.62 -16.62 -12.37
CA PHE A 33 -15.67 -15.56 -11.37
C PHE A 33 -16.84 -14.60 -11.60
N LYS A 34 -17.06 -14.14 -12.84
CA LYS A 34 -18.18 -13.28 -13.22
C LYS A 34 -19.53 -13.95 -12.94
N SER A 35 -19.67 -15.23 -13.29
CA SER A 35 -20.90 -15.98 -13.02
C SER A 35 -21.18 -16.11 -11.52
N ALA A 36 -20.14 -16.35 -10.72
CA ALA A 36 -20.25 -16.38 -9.26
C ALA A 36 -20.61 -14.98 -8.67
N MET A 37 -20.01 -13.92 -9.22
CA MET A 37 -20.30 -12.54 -8.82
C MET A 37 -21.74 -12.10 -9.10
N ILE A 38 -22.34 -12.56 -10.19
CA ILE A 38 -23.76 -12.28 -10.52
C ILE A 38 -24.70 -13.03 -9.55
N GLN A 39 -24.30 -14.18 -9.02
CA GLN A 39 -25.10 -14.95 -8.05
C GLN A 39 -25.02 -14.42 -6.61
N GLN A 40 -24.19 -13.40 -6.37
CA GLN A 40 -24.13 -12.72 -5.07
C GLN A 40 -25.43 -11.95 -4.79
N PRO A 41 -25.71 -11.55 -3.54
CA PRO A 41 -26.93 -10.82 -3.18
C PRO A 41 -26.91 -9.34 -3.64
N PHE A 42 -26.33 -9.08 -4.81
CA PHE A 42 -26.27 -7.79 -5.48
C PHE A 42 -27.12 -7.83 -6.76
N SER A 43 -27.40 -6.68 -7.37
CA SER A 43 -27.99 -6.67 -8.70
C SER A 43 -27.02 -7.23 -9.73
N ASP A 44 -27.52 -7.92 -10.76
CA ASP A 44 -26.70 -8.47 -11.85
C ASP A 44 -25.78 -7.42 -12.50
N GLN A 45 -26.26 -6.19 -12.63
CA GLN A 45 -25.48 -5.09 -13.18
C GLN A 45 -24.30 -4.74 -12.27
N LEU A 46 -24.52 -4.65 -10.95
CA LEU A 46 -23.44 -4.43 -9.99
C LEU A 46 -22.46 -5.60 -9.94
N GLY A 47 -22.97 -6.84 -10.01
CA GLY A 47 -22.15 -8.06 -10.10
C GLY A 47 -21.20 -8.05 -11.30
N LYS A 48 -21.68 -7.60 -12.48
CA LYS A 48 -20.85 -7.44 -13.69
C LYS A 48 -19.75 -6.39 -13.52
N TYR A 49 -20.06 -5.23 -12.90
CA TYR A 49 -19.04 -4.20 -12.65
C TYR A 49 -18.00 -4.67 -11.63
N LEU A 50 -18.43 -5.30 -10.55
CA LEU A 50 -17.54 -5.85 -9.53
C LEU A 50 -16.66 -6.96 -10.11
N ALA A 51 -17.17 -7.78 -11.02
CA ALA A 51 -16.38 -8.82 -11.70
C ALA A 51 -15.17 -8.24 -12.45
N TYR A 52 -15.25 -7.01 -12.95
CA TYR A 52 -14.15 -6.33 -13.62
C TYR A 52 -13.25 -5.54 -12.66
N ILE A 53 -13.87 -4.76 -11.77
CA ILE A 53 -13.16 -3.83 -10.89
C ILE A 53 -12.41 -4.56 -9.78
N LEU A 54 -13.00 -5.61 -9.21
CA LEU A 54 -12.43 -6.27 -8.03
C LEU A 54 -11.08 -6.93 -8.34
N PRO A 55 -10.92 -7.78 -9.37
CA PRO A 55 -9.62 -8.37 -9.71
C PRO A 55 -8.57 -7.31 -10.05
N ALA A 56 -8.97 -6.22 -10.70
CA ALA A 56 -8.07 -5.11 -11.03
C ALA A 56 -7.56 -4.39 -9.78
N LEU A 57 -8.44 -4.10 -8.81
CA LEU A 57 -8.06 -3.50 -7.54
C LEU A 57 -7.15 -4.41 -6.71
N GLU A 58 -7.46 -5.70 -6.64
CA GLU A 58 -6.65 -6.69 -5.93
C GLU A 58 -5.24 -6.79 -6.52
N LEU A 59 -5.14 -6.88 -7.85
CA LEU A 59 -3.85 -6.91 -8.54
C LEU A 59 -3.08 -5.60 -8.32
N ALA A 60 -3.75 -4.44 -8.42
CA ALA A 60 -3.12 -3.16 -8.19
C ALA A 60 -2.55 -3.07 -6.76
N VAL A 61 -3.31 -3.47 -5.74
CA VAL A 61 -2.82 -3.51 -4.34
C VAL A 61 -1.59 -4.41 -4.23
N GLY A 62 -1.61 -5.59 -4.84
CA GLY A 62 -0.46 -6.51 -4.87
C GLY A 62 0.79 -5.89 -5.50
N LEU A 63 0.63 -5.17 -6.62
CA LEU A 63 1.73 -4.49 -7.31
C LEU A 63 2.26 -3.27 -6.54
N LEU A 64 1.38 -2.54 -5.83
CA LEU A 64 1.78 -1.40 -5.01
C LEU A 64 2.77 -1.79 -3.89
N PHE A 65 2.70 -3.02 -3.37
CA PHE A 65 3.65 -3.50 -2.35
C PHE A 65 5.10 -3.62 -2.86
N ILE A 66 5.28 -3.79 -4.17
CA ILE A 66 6.61 -3.88 -4.81
C ILE A 66 7.33 -2.52 -4.71
N LEU A 67 6.59 -1.42 -4.84
CA LEU A 67 7.12 -0.06 -4.88
C LEU A 67 7.33 0.49 -3.45
N PRO A 68 8.58 0.69 -2.98
CA PRO A 68 8.84 1.09 -1.59
C PRO A 68 8.16 2.41 -1.19
N LYS A 69 8.06 3.36 -2.13
CA LYS A 69 7.44 4.67 -1.92
C LYS A 69 5.92 4.60 -1.75
N MET A 70 5.29 3.54 -2.24
CA MET A 70 3.82 3.37 -2.23
C MET A 70 3.35 2.42 -1.13
N ARG A 71 4.24 1.87 -0.30
CA ARG A 71 3.87 0.85 0.70
C ARG A 71 2.85 1.35 1.71
N LEU A 72 2.92 2.61 2.13
CA LEU A 72 1.89 3.18 3.02
C LEU A 72 0.50 3.16 2.38
N LEU A 73 0.41 3.49 1.10
CA LEU A 73 -0.83 3.41 0.32
C LEU A 73 -1.26 1.94 0.13
N ALA A 74 -0.32 1.05 -0.18
CA ALA A 74 -0.57 -0.38 -0.33
C ALA A 74 -1.18 -0.99 0.94
N PHE A 75 -0.58 -0.73 2.10
CA PHE A 75 -1.09 -1.20 3.39
C PHE A 75 -2.46 -0.60 3.73
N SER A 76 -2.67 0.68 3.41
CA SER A 76 -3.96 1.35 3.64
C SER A 76 -5.07 0.73 2.79
N LEU A 77 -4.83 0.57 1.48
CA LEU A 77 -5.78 -0.05 0.55
C LEU A 77 -6.02 -1.53 0.87
N SER A 78 -4.96 -2.28 1.18
CA SER A 78 -5.07 -3.68 1.62
C SER A 78 -5.94 -3.81 2.87
N SER A 79 -5.76 -2.92 3.85
CA SER A 79 -6.55 -2.95 5.09
C SER A 79 -8.02 -2.60 4.84
N LEU A 80 -8.28 -1.60 4.00
CA LEU A 80 -9.63 -1.21 3.60
C LEU A 80 -10.34 -2.34 2.84
N LEU A 81 -9.67 -2.93 1.86
CA LEU A 81 -10.26 -3.97 1.01
C LEU A 81 -10.51 -5.25 1.83
N MET A 82 -9.58 -5.61 2.72
CA MET A 82 -9.77 -6.74 3.62
C MET A 82 -10.89 -6.50 4.65
N ALA A 83 -11.03 -5.28 5.17
CA ALA A 83 -12.15 -4.93 6.04
C ALA A 83 -13.50 -5.06 5.31
N ALA A 84 -13.57 -4.64 4.04
CA ALA A 84 -14.76 -4.82 3.22
C ALA A 84 -15.09 -6.31 3.02
N PHE A 85 -14.09 -7.17 2.78
CA PHE A 85 -14.30 -8.61 2.69
C PHE A 85 -14.74 -9.25 4.01
N VAL A 86 -14.13 -8.87 5.14
CA VAL A 86 -14.56 -9.34 6.46
C VAL A 86 -16.00 -8.95 6.73
N ALA A 87 -16.38 -7.70 6.45
CA ALA A 87 -17.75 -7.23 6.61
C ALA A 87 -18.74 -8.03 5.75
N TYR A 88 -18.44 -8.19 4.46
CA TYR A 88 -19.27 -8.95 3.53
C TYR A 88 -19.45 -10.41 3.98
N VAL A 89 -18.36 -11.11 4.28
CA VAL A 89 -18.39 -12.52 4.69
C VAL A 89 -19.11 -12.68 6.03
N SER A 90 -18.97 -11.73 6.95
CA SER A 90 -19.70 -11.72 8.23
C SER A 90 -21.22 -11.66 7.99
N LEU A 91 -21.69 -10.77 7.10
CA LEU A 91 -23.11 -10.68 6.74
C LEU A 91 -23.63 -11.98 6.12
N ALA A 92 -22.79 -12.64 5.30
CA ALA A 92 -23.14 -13.92 4.69
C ALA A 92 -23.25 -15.05 5.73
N VAL A 93 -22.31 -15.11 6.69
CA VAL A 93 -22.34 -16.08 7.81
C VAL A 93 -23.55 -15.85 8.71
N LEU A 94 -23.92 -14.59 8.95
CA LEU A 94 -25.12 -14.20 9.70
C LEU A 94 -26.43 -14.42 8.92
N LYS A 95 -26.36 -14.91 7.68
CA LYS A 95 -27.52 -15.19 6.80
C LYS A 95 -28.47 -14.01 6.66
N VAL A 96 -27.94 -12.79 6.56
CA VAL A 96 -28.74 -11.56 6.42
C VAL A 96 -29.69 -11.60 5.22
N TRP A 97 -29.32 -12.34 4.16
CA TRP A 97 -30.13 -12.52 2.95
C TRP A 97 -30.98 -13.81 2.95
N GLY A 98 -31.14 -14.48 4.09
CA GLY A 98 -31.95 -15.71 4.23
C GLY A 98 -31.32 -16.98 3.64
N LYS A 99 -30.28 -16.85 2.80
CA LYS A 99 -29.48 -17.96 2.26
C LYS A 99 -28.01 -17.60 2.22
N ILE A 100 -27.16 -18.62 2.28
CA ILE A 100 -25.72 -18.46 2.11
C ILE A 100 -25.45 -18.29 0.60
N PRO A 101 -24.70 -17.26 0.15
CA PRO A 101 -24.37 -17.09 -1.27
C PRO A 101 -23.59 -18.29 -1.80
N CYS A 102 -23.61 -18.52 -3.12
CA CYS A 102 -22.71 -19.49 -3.71
C CYS A 102 -21.25 -19.07 -3.45
N GLY A 103 -20.36 -20.05 -3.26
CA GLY A 103 -18.93 -19.77 -3.04
C GLY A 103 -18.31 -19.09 -4.26
N CYS A 104 -17.65 -17.95 -4.06
CA CYS A 104 -17.05 -17.13 -5.13
C CYS A 104 -15.54 -17.34 -5.33
N GLY A 105 -14.89 -18.22 -4.58
CA GLY A 105 -13.45 -18.42 -4.65
C GLY A 105 -13.11 -19.70 -5.38
N LEU A 106 -12.44 -19.62 -6.54
CA LEU A 106 -11.90 -20.80 -7.23
C LEU A 106 -10.77 -21.46 -6.41
N VAL A 107 -9.90 -20.67 -5.77
CA VAL A 107 -8.83 -21.19 -4.88
C VAL A 107 -9.37 -21.70 -3.53
N PHE A 108 -10.51 -21.19 -3.07
CA PHE A 108 -11.08 -21.49 -1.75
C PHE A 108 -12.44 -22.19 -1.81
N HIS A 109 -12.78 -22.81 -2.94
CA HIS A 109 -14.09 -23.44 -3.15
C HIS A 109 -14.38 -24.56 -2.12
N GLN A 110 -13.32 -25.08 -1.49
CA GLN A 110 -13.35 -26.11 -0.45
C GLN A 110 -13.46 -25.53 0.99
N LEU A 111 -13.22 -24.23 1.18
CA LEU A 111 -13.30 -23.59 2.51
C LEU A 111 -14.73 -23.18 2.82
N GLY A 112 -15.26 -23.63 3.96
CA GLY A 112 -16.52 -23.14 4.49
C GLY A 112 -16.47 -21.64 4.82
N TRP A 113 -17.63 -20.98 4.78
CA TRP A 113 -17.78 -19.54 5.01
C TRP A 113 -17.17 -19.05 6.34
N VAL A 114 -17.29 -19.84 7.41
CA VAL A 114 -16.71 -19.51 8.72
C VAL A 114 -15.18 -19.55 8.68
N SER A 115 -14.60 -20.56 8.02
CA SER A 115 -13.14 -20.66 7.86
C SER A 115 -12.60 -19.50 7.01
N HIS A 116 -13.32 -19.13 5.96
CA HIS A 116 -12.97 -17.98 5.12
C HIS A 116 -13.04 -16.66 5.90
N LEU A 117 -14.01 -16.49 6.79
CA LEU A 117 -14.10 -15.34 7.68
C LEU A 117 -12.87 -15.22 8.58
N TRP A 118 -12.47 -16.31 9.25
CA TRP A 118 -11.27 -16.32 10.09
C TRP A 118 -10.00 -16.02 9.32
N LEU A 119 -9.86 -16.56 8.11
CA LEU A 119 -8.74 -16.26 7.22
C LEU A 119 -8.67 -14.76 6.88
N ASN A 120 -9.80 -14.17 6.49
CA ASN A 120 -9.86 -12.74 6.15
C ASN A 120 -9.58 -11.85 7.36
N ILE A 121 -10.07 -12.21 8.56
CA ILE A 121 -9.73 -11.51 9.81
C ILE A 121 -8.22 -11.60 10.07
N GLY A 122 -7.61 -12.77 9.89
CA GLY A 122 -6.15 -12.94 10.01
C GLY A 122 -5.38 -12.01 9.08
N PHE A 123 -5.76 -11.95 7.80
CA PHE A 123 -5.13 -11.05 6.84
C PHE A 123 -5.40 -9.57 7.12
N LEU A 124 -6.57 -9.22 7.67
CA LEU A 124 -6.87 -7.86 8.11
C LEU A 124 -5.90 -7.44 9.21
N LEU A 125 -5.70 -8.29 10.21
CA LEU A 125 -4.77 -8.03 11.31
C LEU A 125 -3.32 -7.91 10.82
N ILE A 126 -2.89 -8.78 9.90
CA ILE A 126 -1.56 -8.70 9.27
C ILE A 126 -1.41 -7.37 8.51
N SER A 127 -2.42 -6.96 7.75
CA SER A 127 -2.43 -5.71 7.00
C SER A 127 -2.36 -4.48 7.91
N LEU A 128 -3.13 -4.47 9.00
CA LEU A 128 -3.12 -3.41 10.01
C LEU A 128 -1.78 -3.34 10.76
N LEU A 129 -1.18 -4.48 11.08
CA LEU A 129 0.15 -4.53 11.70
C LEU A 129 1.22 -3.97 10.77
N GLY A 130 1.16 -4.33 9.49
CA GLY A 130 2.03 -3.77 8.46
C GLY A 130 1.88 -2.26 8.30
N LEU A 131 0.64 -1.77 8.30
CA LEU A 131 0.33 -0.34 8.26
C LEU A 131 0.91 0.41 9.48
N ALA A 132 0.72 -0.14 10.68
CA ALA A 132 1.24 0.45 11.90
C ALA A 132 2.78 0.53 11.90
N LEU A 133 3.45 -0.53 11.42
CA LEU A 133 4.90 -0.55 11.26
C LEU A 133 5.38 0.47 10.23
N GLU A 134 4.69 0.60 9.10
CA GLU A 134 5.01 1.55 8.04
C GLU A 134 4.91 3.00 8.54
N LEU A 135 3.84 3.32 9.26
CA LEU A 135 3.63 4.63 9.90
C LEU A 135 4.71 4.92 10.95
N TYR A 136 5.08 3.93 11.76
CA TYR A 136 6.15 4.06 12.75
C TYR A 136 7.50 4.38 12.08
N PHE A 137 7.83 3.74 10.95
CA PHE A 137 9.06 4.03 10.21
C PHE A 137 9.03 5.42 9.56
N HIS A 138 7.90 5.82 8.96
CA HIS A 138 7.76 7.16 8.36
C HIS A 138 7.93 8.29 9.37
N LYS A 139 7.32 8.15 10.56
CA LYS A 139 7.42 9.16 11.64
C LYS A 139 8.85 9.30 12.19
N ASN A 140 9.61 8.21 12.21
CA ASN A 140 10.98 8.21 12.73
C ASN A 140 12.03 8.62 11.68
N GLN A 141 11.68 8.60 10.39
CA GLN A 141 12.55 9.04 9.30
C GLN A 141 12.36 10.52 8.93
N THR A 142 11.33 11.20 9.46
CA THR A 142 11.16 12.65 9.24
C THR A 142 12.25 13.41 10.00
N PRO A 143 13.18 14.10 9.34
CA PRO A 143 14.22 14.85 10.05
C PRO A 143 13.55 16.01 10.81
N LYS A 144 13.77 16.09 12.13
CA LYS A 144 13.45 17.25 13.00
C LYS A 144 14.17 18.56 12.59
N ASN A 145 14.68 18.66 11.37
CA ASN A 145 15.65 19.67 10.94
C ASN A 145 15.06 20.75 10.02
N LYS A 146 13.81 21.18 10.26
CA LYS A 146 13.25 22.39 9.64
C LYS A 146 12.81 23.49 10.61
N ILE A 147 12.74 23.23 11.93
CA ILE A 147 12.34 24.25 12.90
C ILE A 147 13.56 24.95 13.52
N ALA A 148 14.71 24.28 13.67
CA ALA A 148 15.90 24.90 14.29
C ALA A 148 16.74 25.78 13.34
N LYS A 149 16.61 25.66 12.00
CA LYS A 149 17.44 26.40 11.04
C LYS A 149 16.86 27.74 10.58
N ASN A 150 15.56 27.98 10.75
CA ASN A 150 14.98 29.28 10.38
C ASN A 150 15.12 30.35 11.48
N SER A 151 15.38 29.98 12.74
CA SER A 151 15.66 30.97 13.80
C SER A 151 17.11 31.47 13.81
N ALA A 152 18.04 30.77 13.17
CA ALA A 152 19.46 31.19 13.12
C ALA A 152 19.78 32.10 11.92
N ASN A 153 19.00 32.04 10.84
CA ASN A 153 19.26 32.82 9.61
C ASN A 153 18.57 34.20 9.57
N THR A 154 17.68 34.52 10.52
CA THR A 154 16.99 35.83 10.55
C THR A 154 17.71 36.87 11.41
N ALA A 155 18.78 36.50 12.14
CA ALA A 155 19.46 37.39 13.08
C ALA A 155 20.73 38.10 12.56
N VAL A 156 21.18 37.85 11.31
CA VAL A 156 22.52 38.29 10.85
C VAL A 156 22.50 39.23 9.63
N SER A 157 21.34 39.53 9.01
CA SER A 157 21.29 40.43 7.85
C SER A 157 20.44 41.68 8.12
N ALA A 158 20.89 42.50 9.06
CA ALA A 158 20.46 43.88 9.20
C ALA A 158 21.63 44.73 9.69
N GLY A 159 22.39 45.29 8.74
CA GLY A 159 23.36 46.34 9.02
C GLY A 159 24.75 46.04 8.49
N GLN A 160 25.06 46.50 7.27
CA GLN A 160 26.12 47.48 7.08
C GLN A 160 26.15 48.03 5.65
N THR A 161 26.34 49.33 5.62
CA THR A 161 26.34 50.32 4.55
C THR A 161 27.51 50.22 3.58
N VAL A 162 27.20 50.45 2.30
CA VAL A 162 27.94 51.16 1.24
C VAL A 162 29.35 51.67 1.58
N ALA A 163 30.37 51.17 0.85
CA ALA A 163 31.53 51.96 0.42
C ALA A 163 32.25 51.30 -0.77
N THR A 164 32.48 52.10 -1.81
CA THR A 164 33.11 51.80 -3.10
C THR A 164 34.63 51.70 -2.97
N THR A 165 35.30 50.68 -3.55
CA THR A 165 36.73 50.77 -3.95
C THR A 165 37.04 49.85 -5.13
N LYS A 166 37.89 50.37 -6.03
CA LYS A 166 38.25 49.91 -7.38
C LYS A 166 39.12 48.63 -7.44
N VAL A 167 38.86 47.85 -8.49
CA VAL A 167 39.79 47.22 -9.47
C VAL A 167 40.98 46.39 -8.94
N THR A 168 41.09 45.12 -9.36
CA THR A 168 42.12 44.61 -10.31
C THR A 168 41.76 43.18 -10.75
N VAL A 169 41.84 42.96 -12.07
CA VAL A 169 41.69 41.67 -12.75
C VAL A 169 43.03 40.95 -12.72
N GLU A 170 43.07 39.69 -12.27
CA GLU A 170 44.17 38.78 -12.62
C GLU A 170 43.57 37.51 -13.24
N LEU A 171 43.77 37.35 -14.55
CA LEU A 171 43.62 36.07 -15.24
C LEU A 171 44.84 35.22 -14.94
N LYS A 172 44.65 34.02 -14.39
CA LYS A 172 45.67 32.97 -14.44
C LYS A 172 45.08 31.62 -14.83
N THR A 173 45.82 31.00 -15.73
CA THR A 173 45.52 29.89 -16.64
C THR A 173 45.40 28.50 -15.99
N SER A 174 44.63 27.65 -16.66
CA SER A 174 44.56 26.17 -16.54
C SER A 174 45.95 25.51 -16.56
N PRO A 175 46.12 24.34 -15.93
CA PRO A 175 46.21 23.12 -16.75
C PRO A 175 45.57 21.85 -16.16
N ARG A 176 45.04 21.04 -17.09
CA ARG A 176 44.88 19.58 -17.07
C ARG A 176 45.97 18.84 -16.27
N LEU A 177 45.59 17.75 -15.59
CA LEU A 177 46.09 16.36 -15.80
C LEU A 177 45.32 15.41 -14.84
N GLN A 178 44.52 14.47 -15.36
CA GLN A 178 44.84 13.03 -15.58
C GLN A 178 44.86 12.20 -14.27
N ARG A 179 43.90 11.29 -14.09
CA ARG A 179 43.80 9.92 -14.64
C ARG A 179 44.60 8.94 -13.75
N GLU A 180 43.88 8.15 -12.97
CA GLU A 180 44.05 6.70 -12.79
C GLU A 180 42.67 6.07 -12.57
#